data_AF-A0A5R9H6E8-F1
#
_entry.id   AF-A0A5R9H6E8-F1
#
_cell.length_a   1.000
_cell.length_b   1.000
_cell.length_c   1.000
_cell.angle_alpha   90.00
_cell.angle_beta   90.00
_cell.angle_gamma   90.00
#
_symmetry.space_group_name_H-M   'P 1'
#
loop_
_entity.id
_entity.type
_entity.pdbx_description
1 polymer ?
#
loop_
_entity_poly.entity_id
_entity_poly.type
_entity_poly.pdbx_seq_one_letter_code
_entity_poly.pdbx_strand_id
1 'polypeptide(L)'
;MRYEELITELCEVIKETENDAQGILDNSENMEQILESMHLPKRKKDKLIEAISNIYGFLQRQDLHRQKIERVVNFVCDKNDIDKTQYNLAPSAKNISYSPCCDENMSSEELESLIRSMQG
;
A
#
# COMPACT_ATOMS: atom_id res chain seq x y z
N MET A 1 -13.63 -21.71 -0.27
CA MET A 1 -13.60 -20.44 0.47
C MET A 1 -14.71 -19.56 -0.09
N ARG A 2 -15.55 -18.98 0.77
CA ARG A 2 -16.58 -18.03 0.31
C ARG A 2 -15.93 -16.69 -0.01
N TYR A 3 -16.50 -15.91 -0.94
CA TYR A 3 -15.91 -14.63 -1.33
C TYR A 3 -15.77 -13.67 -0.13
N GLU A 4 -16.69 -13.75 0.82
CA GLU A 4 -16.70 -12.97 2.05
C GLU A 4 -15.54 -13.32 2.98
N GLU A 5 -15.16 -14.60 3.07
CA GLU A 5 -13.99 -15.04 3.85
C GLU A 5 -12.70 -14.49 3.23
N LEU A 6 -12.56 -14.60 1.90
CA LEU A 6 -11.43 -14.04 1.17
C LEU A 6 -11.34 -12.52 1.32
N ILE A 7 -12.46 -11.81 1.20
CA ILE A 7 -12.50 -10.35 1.36
C ILE A 7 -12.10 -9.96 2.78
N THR A 8 -12.55 -10.71 3.79
CA THR A 8 -12.18 -10.46 5.19
C THR A 8 -10.67 -10.58 5.38
N GLU A 9 -10.07 -11.68 4.92
CA GLU A 9 -8.62 -11.89 5.00
C GLU A 9 -7.84 -10.77 4.27
N LEU A 10 -8.28 -10.37 3.08
CA LEU A 10 -7.64 -9.28 2.34
C LEU A 10 -7.74 -7.94 3.08
N CYS A 11 -8.87 -7.65 3.73
CA CYS A 11 -9.04 -6.43 4.51
C CYS A 11 -8.20 -6.43 5.78
N GLU A 12 -8.01 -7.59 6.42
CA GLU A 12 -7.10 -7.75 7.56
C GLU A 12 -5.66 -7.47 7.12
N VAL A 13 -5.20 -8.07 6.02
CA VAL A 13 -3.86 -7.84 5.46
C VAL A 13 -3.64 -6.38 5.10
N ILE A 14 -4.64 -5.70 4.52
CA ILE A 14 -4.56 -4.25 4.23
C ILE A 14 -4.30 -3.47 5.53
N LYS A 15 -5.09 -3.71 6.58
CA LYS A 15 -4.97 -3.02 7.86
C LYS A 15 -3.66 -3.31 8.58
N GLU A 16 -3.21 -4.57 8.58
CA GLU A 16 -1.92 -4.95 9.15
C GLU A 16 -0.78 -4.25 8.40
N THR A 17 -0.85 -4.21 7.06
CA THR A 17 0.13 -3.51 6.23
C THR A 17 0.18 -2.00 6.53
N GLU A 18 -0.96 -1.35 6.78
CA GLU A 18 -1.02 0.05 7.18
C GLU A 18 -0.34 0.30 8.53
N ASN A 19 -0.61 -0.56 9.52
CA ASN A 19 -0.01 -0.45 10.84
C ASN A 19 1.51 -0.64 10.78
N ASP A 20 1.97 -1.64 10.02
CA ASP A 20 3.39 -1.88 9.82
C ASP A 20 4.07 -0.73 9.08
N ALA A 21 3.43 -0.18 8.04
CA ALA A 21 3.94 0.97 7.31
C ALA A 21 4.10 2.20 8.21
N GLN A 22 3.13 2.46 9.09
CA GLN A 22 3.23 3.53 10.09
C GLN A 22 4.40 3.28 11.05
N GLY A 23 4.54 2.05 11.56
CA GLY A 23 5.67 1.71 12.42
C GLY A 23 7.03 1.88 11.74
N ILE A 24 7.15 1.55 10.45
CA ILE A 24 8.37 1.78 9.67
C ILE A 24 8.64 3.28 9.48
N LEU A 25 7.60 4.07 9.22
CA LEU A 25 7.70 5.53 9.10
C LEU A 25 8.23 6.14 10.41
N ASP A 26 7.57 5.86 11.54
CA ASP A 26 7.93 6.38 12.86
C ASP A 26 9.38 6.01 13.23
N ASN A 27 9.77 4.76 12.97
CA ASN A 27 11.14 4.30 13.20
C ASN A 27 12.15 5.01 12.29
N SER A 28 11.78 5.30 11.04
CA SER A 28 12.64 6.01 10.09
C SER A 28 12.85 7.48 10.48
N GLU A 29 11.79 8.15 10.93
CA GLU A 29 11.88 9.51 11.47
C GLU A 29 12.75 9.56 12.73
N ASN A 30 12.60 8.58 13.64
CA ASN A 30 13.46 8.47 14.82
C ASN A 30 14.93 8.24 14.44
N MET A 31 15.20 7.35 13.46
CA MET A 31 16.55 7.16 12.94
C MET A 31 17.15 8.47 12.40
N GLU A 32 16.36 9.25 11.66
CA GLU A 32 16.79 10.55 11.14
C GLU A 32 17.16 11.51 12.28
N GLN A 33 16.31 11.64 13.30
CA GLN A 33 16.60 12.47 14.49
C GLN A 33 17.86 12.02 15.24
N ILE A 34 18.05 10.71 15.41
CA ILE A 34 19.27 10.17 16.04
C ILE A 34 20.50 10.53 15.19
N LEU A 35 20.44 10.35 13.87
CA LEU A 35 21.54 10.69 12.96
C LEU A 35 21.85 12.20 12.93
N GLU A 36 20.85 13.04 13.14
CA GLU A 36 21.04 14.47 13.29
C GLU A 36 21.93 14.81 14.49
N SER A 37 21.70 14.13 15.62
CA SER A 37 22.45 14.32 16.87
C SER A 37 23.87 13.72 16.86
N MET A 38 24.18 12.79 15.95
CA MET A 38 25.47 12.11 15.90
C MET A 38 26.56 12.94 15.20
N HIS A 39 27.75 13.00 15.80
CA HIS A 39 28.95 13.57 15.18
C HIS A 39 29.61 12.54 14.23
N LEU A 40 29.10 12.46 12.99
CA LEU A 40 29.64 11.59 11.95
C LEU A 40 30.33 12.38 10.84
N PRO A 41 31.35 11.80 10.17
CA PRO A 41 31.88 12.36 8.94
C PRO A 41 30.77 12.51 7.90
N LYS A 42 30.67 13.69 7.26
CA LYS A 42 29.60 14.06 6.32
C LYS A 42 29.24 12.95 5.33
N ARG A 43 30.24 12.40 4.62
CA ARG A 43 30.03 11.33 3.63
C ARG A 43 29.34 10.08 4.19
N LYS A 44 29.56 9.72 5.47
CA LYS A 44 28.88 8.57 6.10
C LYS A 44 27.44 8.93 6.45
N LYS A 45 27.22 10.15 6.95
CA LYS A 45 25.89 10.67 7.26
C LYS A 45 25.02 10.77 6.02
N ASP A 46 25.55 11.32 4.92
CA ASP A 46 24.83 11.44 3.64
C ASP A 46 24.36 10.08 3.12
N LYS A 47 25.19 9.03 3.23
CA LYS A 47 24.81 7.66 2.84
C LYS A 47 23.68 7.08 3.70
N LEU A 48 23.64 7.41 4.98
CA LEU A 48 22.57 6.94 5.88
C LEU A 48 21.26 7.68 5.60
N ILE A 49 21.33 9.00 5.34
CA ILE A 49 20.18 9.80 4.91
C ILE A 49 19.63 9.30 3.56
N GLU A 50 20.52 8.92 2.63
CA GLU A 50 20.11 8.32 1.35
C GLU A 50 19.39 6.98 1.57
N ALA A 51 19.86 6.15 2.50
CA ALA A 51 19.17 4.91 2.84
C ALA A 51 17.78 5.15 3.46
N ILE A 52 17.64 6.15 4.34
CA ILE A 52 16.34 6.55 4.92
C ILE A 52 15.40 7.08 3.82
N SER A 53 15.92 7.93 2.92
CA SER A 53 15.17 8.42 1.75
C SER A 53 14.65 7.28 0.88
N ASN A 54 15.45 6.22 0.70
CA ASN A 54 15.01 5.03 -0.03
C ASN A 54 13.88 4.29 0.70
N ILE A 55 13.92 4.21 2.04
CA ILE A 55 12.82 3.63 2.85
C ILE A 55 11.51 4.38 2.60
N TYR A 56 11.53 5.71 2.62
CA TYR A 56 10.34 6.52 2.29
C TYR A 56 9.83 6.22 0.86
N GLY A 57 10.72 6.08 -0.11
CA GLY A 57 10.36 5.69 -1.48
C GLY A 57 9.80 4.26 -1.59
N PHE A 58 10.21 3.32 -0.73
CA PHE A 58 9.61 1.99 -0.64
C PHE A 58 8.22 2.05 -0.01
N LEU A 59 8.04 2.78 1.09
CA LEU A 59 6.74 2.98 1.76
C LEU A 59 5.71 3.59 0.81
N GLN A 60 6.09 4.60 0.03
CA GLN A 60 5.19 5.20 -0.95
C GLN A 60 4.71 4.19 -2.00
N ARG A 61 5.60 3.33 -2.49
CA ARG A 61 5.22 2.27 -3.45
C ARG A 61 4.34 1.19 -2.80
N GLN A 62 4.62 0.85 -1.55
CA GLN A 62 3.78 -0.08 -0.79
C GLN A 62 2.36 0.46 -0.61
N ASP A 63 2.20 1.75 -0.31
CA ASP A 63 0.87 2.37 -0.22
C ASP A 63 0.13 2.33 -1.57
N LEU A 64 0.83 2.55 -2.69
CA LEU A 64 0.22 2.37 -4.01
C LEU A 64 -0.26 0.93 -4.25
N HIS A 65 0.50 -0.08 -3.81
CA HIS A 65 0.06 -1.48 -3.89
C HIS A 65 -1.15 -1.76 -2.99
N ARG A 66 -1.13 -1.25 -1.76
CA ARG A 66 -2.26 -1.35 -0.82
C ARG A 66 -3.53 -0.77 -1.42
N GLN A 67 -3.46 0.43 -2.01
CA GLN A 67 -4.59 1.06 -2.72
C GLN A 67 -5.08 0.22 -3.91
N LYS A 68 -4.17 -0.43 -4.67
CA LYS A 68 -4.56 -1.33 -5.76
C LYS A 68 -5.35 -2.53 -5.21
N ILE A 69 -4.93 -3.13 -4.09
CA ILE A 69 -5.65 -4.24 -3.44
C ILE A 69 -7.02 -3.77 -2.93
N GLU A 70 -7.13 -2.59 -2.32
CA GLU A 70 -8.42 -2.03 -1.92
C GLU A 70 -9.38 -1.86 -3.10
N ARG A 71 -8.87 -1.45 -4.27
CA ARG A 71 -9.69 -1.35 -5.49
C ARG A 71 -10.17 -2.73 -5.95
N VAL A 72 -9.32 -3.75 -5.88
CA VAL A 72 -9.70 -5.14 -6.17
C VAL A 72 -10.81 -5.60 -5.23
N VAL A 73 -10.65 -5.39 -3.92
CA VAL A 73 -11.65 -5.77 -2.92
C VAL A 73 -12.99 -5.07 -3.19
N ASN A 74 -12.96 -3.75 -3.43
CA ASN A 74 -14.16 -2.99 -3.77
C ASN A 74 -14.86 -3.53 -5.03
N PHE A 75 -14.09 -3.83 -6.09
CA PHE A 75 -14.63 -4.39 -7.33
C PHE A 75 -15.30 -5.75 -7.11
N VAL A 76 -14.66 -6.64 -6.34
CA VAL A 76 -15.22 -7.96 -6.02
C VAL A 76 -16.49 -7.80 -5.19
N CYS A 77 -16.53 -6.89 -4.22
CA CYS A 77 -17.74 -6.63 -3.45
C CYS A 77 -18.89 -6.15 -4.35
N ASP A 78 -18.63 -5.16 -5.21
CA ASP A 78 -19.63 -4.56 -6.10
C ASP A 78 -20.19 -5.57 -7.12
N LYS A 79 -19.37 -6.51 -7.61
CA LYS A 79 -19.78 -7.53 -8.58
C LYS A 79 -20.59 -8.67 -7.96
N ASN A 80 -20.42 -8.93 -6.67
CA ASN A 80 -21.04 -10.07 -5.99
C ASN A 80 -22.15 -9.64 -5.01
N ASP A 81 -22.57 -8.38 -5.05
CA ASP A 81 -23.59 -7.80 -4.14
C ASP A 81 -23.25 -7.98 -2.65
N ILE A 82 -21.94 -7.88 -2.33
CA ILE A 82 -21.44 -8.01 -0.97
C ILE A 82 -21.42 -6.62 -0.32
N ASP A 83 -22.01 -6.52 0.87
CA ASP A 83 -21.97 -5.28 1.65
C ASP A 83 -20.52 -4.95 2.06
N LYS A 84 -19.99 -3.85 1.53
CA LYS A 84 -18.64 -3.37 1.80
C LYS A 84 -18.52 -2.47 3.03
N THR A 85 -19.64 -2.02 3.60
CA THR A 85 -19.65 -1.11 4.76
C THR A 85 -19.03 -1.76 6.00
N GLN A 86 -19.14 -3.08 6.12
CA GLN A 86 -18.57 -3.87 7.22
C GLN A 86 -17.03 -3.86 7.25
N TYR A 87 -16.35 -3.60 6.13
CA TYR A 87 -14.89 -3.64 6.05
C TYR A 87 -14.22 -2.31 6.37
N ASN A 88 -15.01 -1.22 6.43
CA ASN A 88 -14.55 0.13 6.74
C ASN A 88 -13.42 0.62 5.80
N LEU A 89 -13.43 0.14 4.56
CA LEU A 89 -12.50 0.57 3.51
C LEU A 89 -12.85 2.00 3.12
N ALA A 90 -11.83 2.85 2.94
CA ALA A 90 -12.06 4.21 2.47
C ALA A 90 -12.82 4.16 1.13
N PRO A 91 -13.84 5.01 0.91
CA PRO A 91 -14.46 5.13 -0.40
C PRO A 91 -13.36 5.53 -1.37
N SER A 92 -13.08 4.64 -2.33
CA SER A 92 -11.99 4.69 -3.31
C SER A 92 -11.43 6.10 -3.43
N ALA A 93 -10.29 6.33 -2.76
CA ALA A 93 -9.70 7.66 -2.65
C ALA A 93 -9.66 8.28 -4.05
N LYS A 94 -10.33 9.45 -4.19
CA LYS A 94 -10.39 10.22 -5.43
C LYS A 94 -9.02 10.23 -6.07
N ASN A 95 -8.94 9.80 -7.33
CA ASN A 95 -7.75 9.90 -8.20
C ASN A 95 -6.96 11.18 -7.87
N ILE A 96 -5.88 11.06 -7.12
CA ILE A 96 -4.95 12.18 -6.91
C ILE A 96 -4.22 12.32 -8.24
N SER A 97 -4.73 13.25 -9.03
CA SER A 97 -4.17 13.84 -10.26
C SER A 97 -3.23 12.94 -11.06
N TYR A 98 -3.78 12.38 -12.14
CA TYR A 98 -3.19 12.34 -13.48
C TYR A 98 -1.73 12.86 -13.56
N SER A 99 -0.77 11.99 -13.26
CA SER A 99 0.64 12.19 -13.60
C SER A 99 0.96 11.28 -14.78
N PRO A 100 1.55 11.76 -15.89
CA PRO A 100 1.76 10.97 -17.12
C PRO A 100 2.79 9.85 -16.99
N CYS A 101 3.30 9.56 -15.79
CA CYS A 101 4.44 8.67 -15.55
C CYS A 101 4.04 7.26 -15.11
N CYS A 102 2.76 7.01 -14.81
CA CYS A 102 2.30 5.74 -14.25
C CYS A 102 1.07 5.25 -15.01
N ASP A 103 1.30 4.69 -16.19
CA ASP A 103 0.32 3.96 -17.00
C ASP A 103 0.10 2.53 -16.45
N GLU A 104 -0.07 2.42 -15.12
CA GLU A 104 -0.32 1.14 -14.42
C GLU A 104 -1.74 1.09 -13.83
N ASN A 105 -2.70 1.67 -14.54
CA ASN A 105 -4.09 1.28 -14.32
C ASN A 105 -4.30 -0.03 -15.05
N MET A 106 -4.19 -1.15 -14.32
CA MET A 106 -4.60 -2.46 -14.81
C MET A 106 -6.00 -2.33 -15.41
N SER A 107 -6.13 -2.71 -16.67
CA SER A 107 -7.41 -2.69 -17.36
C SER A 107 -8.37 -3.68 -16.69
N SER A 108 -9.68 -3.46 -16.85
CA SER A 108 -10.69 -4.36 -16.29
C SER A 108 -10.48 -5.82 -16.72
N GLU A 109 -9.96 -6.05 -17.92
CA GLU A 109 -9.64 -7.38 -18.45
C GLU A 109 -8.46 -8.05 -17.72
N GLU A 110 -7.41 -7.30 -17.41
CA GLU A 110 -6.26 -7.83 -16.67
C GLU A 110 -6.62 -8.13 -15.22
N LEU A 111 -7.53 -7.35 -14.63
CA LEU A 111 -8.06 -7.59 -13.28
C LEU A 111 -8.87 -8.90 -13.24
N GLU A 112 -9.73 -9.15 -14.23
CA GLU A 112 -10.51 -10.38 -14.34
C GLU A 112 -9.62 -11.62 -14.55
N SER A 113 -8.57 -11.48 -15.36
CA SER A 113 -7.56 -12.53 -15.56
C SER A 113 -6.85 -12.91 -14.27
N LEU A 114 -6.45 -11.91 -13.47
CA LEU A 114 -5.81 -12.12 -12.18
C LEU A 114 -6.73 -12.85 -11.19
N ILE A 115 -7.99 -12.43 -11.09
CA ILE A 115 -9.00 -13.07 -10.23
C ILE A 115 -9.19 -14.55 -10.61
N ARG A 116 -9.26 -14.87 -11.91
CA ARG A 116 -9.35 -16.27 -12.37
C ARG A 116 -8.15 -17.11 -11.96
N SER A 117 -6.95 -16.53 -12.00
CA SER A 117 -5.72 -17.25 -11.62
C SER A 117 -5.65 -17.60 -10.14
N MET A 118 -6.38 -16.88 -9.27
CA MET A 118 -6.45 -17.14 -7.83
C MET A 118 -7.52 -18.16 -7.44
N GLN A 119 -8.38 -18.58 -8.37
CA GLN A 119 -9.45 -19.57 -8.16
C GLN A 119 -9.06 -20.99 -8.62
N GLY A 120 -7.80 -21.18 -9.03
CA GLY A 120 -7.22 -22.47 -9.40
C GLY A 120 -6.69 -23.25 -8.20
#